data_AF-A0A830CHQ1-F1
#
_entry.id   AF-A0A830CHQ1-F1
#
_cell.length_a   1.000
_cell.length_b   1.000
_cell.length_c   1.000
_cell.angle_alpha   90.00
_cell.angle_beta   90.00
_cell.angle_gamma   90.00
#
_symmetry.space_group_name_H-M   'P 1'
#
loop_
_entity.id
_entity.type
_entity.pdbx_description
1 polymer ?
#
loop_
_entity_poly.entity_id
_entity_poly.type
_entity_poly.pdbx_seq_one_letter_code
_entity_poly.pdbx_strand_id
1 'polypeptide(L)'
;MTTADVVNHAHSPIEDETFLPADIFTTGAGHVNPATASDPGLIYDIKPQDYVPYLCGLKYTSLQVSSIVKCSEVKSIPEAQLNYPSFSLTFIGQPTNSLTYTRTVTNVGDPNSSYSAHNVSPPGIEVRVVPNTLKFSELNREMQYYVTFSRLASAPNNTAI
;
A
#
# COMPACT_ATOMS: atom_id res chain seq x y z
N MET A 1 8.10 5.85 5.02
CA MET A 1 7.16 4.74 4.75
C MET A 1 7.52 3.57 5.63
N THR A 2 6.55 2.71 5.96
CA THR A 2 6.50 1.63 6.98
C THR A 2 7.03 1.92 8.38
N THR A 3 8.15 2.65 8.52
CA THR A 3 8.79 3.03 9.78
C THR A 3 8.61 4.52 10.13
N ALA A 4 7.77 5.23 9.37
CA ALA A 4 7.47 6.65 9.63
C ALA A 4 6.66 6.82 10.90
N ASP A 5 6.91 7.90 11.64
CA ASP A 5 6.16 8.24 12.83
C ASP A 5 4.84 8.93 12.44
N VAL A 6 3.73 8.45 12.99
CA VAL A 6 2.38 9.00 12.75
C VAL A 6 1.96 10.05 13.79
N VAL A 7 2.85 10.35 14.73
CA VAL A 7 2.65 11.32 15.81
C VAL A 7 3.81 12.30 15.88
N ASN A 8 3.55 13.47 16.43
CA ASN A 8 4.57 14.48 16.73
C ASN A 8 5.36 14.13 18.00
N HIS A 9 6.35 14.96 18.36
CA HIS A 9 7.18 14.77 19.56
C HIS A 9 6.38 14.76 20.88
N ALA A 10 5.19 15.38 20.92
CA ALA A 10 4.29 15.34 22.06
C ALA A 10 3.37 14.09 22.06
N HIS A 11 3.63 13.10 21.19
CA HIS A 11 2.79 11.91 20.99
C HIS A 11 1.34 12.22 20.59
N SER A 12 1.12 13.41 20.02
CA SER A 12 -0.16 13.83 19.47
C SER A 12 -0.17 13.64 17.95
N PRO A 13 -1.35 13.55 17.30
CA PRO A 13 -1.42 13.54 15.84
C PRO A 13 -0.59 14.67 15.22
N ILE A 14 0.04 14.41 14.08
CA ILE A 14 0.71 15.46 13.31
C ILE A 14 -0.36 16.47 12.87
N GLU A 15 -0.06 17.76 12.96
CA GLU A 15 -0.95 18.85 12.58
C GLU A 15 -0.62 19.38 11.17
N ASP A 16 -1.64 19.85 10.46
CA ASP A 16 -1.51 20.56 9.18
C ASP A 16 -1.22 22.06 9.38
N GLU A 17 -1.14 22.82 8.28
CA GLU A 17 -0.88 24.26 8.33
C GLU A 17 -2.00 25.08 9.01
N THR A 18 -3.15 24.47 9.25
CA THR A 18 -4.32 25.06 9.92
C THR A 18 -4.41 24.67 11.40
N PHE A 19 -3.43 23.94 11.93
CA PHE A 19 -3.39 23.40 13.29
C PHE A 19 -4.49 22.36 13.58
N LEU A 20 -4.94 21.64 12.55
CA LEU A 20 -5.84 20.50 12.68
C LEU A 20 -5.07 19.19 12.44
N PRO A 21 -5.56 18.03 12.93
CA PRO A 21 -4.92 16.75 12.64
C PRO A 21 -4.78 16.53 11.13
N ALA A 22 -3.55 16.40 10.67
CA ALA A 22 -3.21 16.21 9.27
C ALA A 22 -3.73 14.86 8.76
N ASP A 23 -4.30 14.86 7.56
CA ASP A 23 -4.78 13.64 6.93
C ASP A 23 -3.66 12.90 6.18
N ILE A 24 -4.02 11.73 5.64
CA ILE A 24 -3.10 10.87 4.89
C ILE A 24 -2.61 11.53 3.59
N PHE A 25 -3.36 12.48 3.01
CA PHE A 25 -2.93 13.21 1.81
C PHE A 25 -1.92 14.30 2.15
N THR A 26 -1.97 14.83 3.37
CA THR A 26 -0.97 15.79 3.89
C THR A 26 0.33 15.10 4.30
N THR A 27 0.27 14.02 5.08
CA THR A 27 1.49 13.41 5.67
C THR A 27 1.97 12.15 4.95
N GLY A 28 1.18 11.57 4.06
CA GLY A 28 1.44 10.22 3.56
C GLY A 28 1.55 9.23 4.73
N ALA A 29 2.63 8.45 4.77
CA ALA A 29 2.89 7.50 5.85
C ALA A 29 3.25 8.14 7.20
N GLY A 30 3.53 9.45 7.26
CA GLY A 30 3.97 10.14 8.47
C GLY A 30 5.35 10.80 8.34
N HIS A 31 5.88 11.29 9.46
CA HIS A 31 7.19 11.94 9.53
C HIS A 31 8.34 10.93 9.44
N VAL A 32 9.45 11.31 8.80
CA VAL A 32 10.62 10.43 8.67
C VAL A 32 11.24 10.11 10.03
N ASN A 33 11.56 8.84 10.25
CA ASN A 33 12.34 8.36 11.39
C ASN A 33 13.57 7.59 10.86
N PRO A 34 14.74 8.24 10.81
CA PRO A 34 15.94 7.63 10.23
C PRO A 34 16.46 6.41 11.00
N ALA A 35 16.29 6.41 12.33
CA ALA A 35 16.79 5.33 13.17
C ALA A 35 16.04 4.02 12.87
N THR A 36 14.71 4.06 12.84
CA THR A 36 13.89 2.89 12.51
C THR A 36 13.96 2.53 11.03
N ALA A 37 14.14 3.50 10.13
CA ALA A 37 14.29 3.24 8.69
C ALA A 37 15.58 2.47 8.35
N SER A 38 16.60 2.50 9.21
CA SER A 38 17.84 1.74 9.00
C SER A 38 17.69 0.23 9.17
N ASP A 39 16.68 -0.20 9.93
CA ASP A 39 16.32 -1.61 10.14
C ASP A 39 14.79 -1.78 10.18
N PRO A 40 14.13 -1.83 9.01
CA PRO A 40 12.67 -1.82 8.91
C PRO A 40 12.03 -3.19 9.18
N GLY A 41 12.83 -4.26 9.29
CA GLY A 41 12.37 -5.65 9.36
C GLY A 41 11.82 -6.18 8.03
N LEU A 42 10.79 -5.53 7.47
CA LEU A 42 10.18 -5.89 6.18
C LEU A 42 10.27 -4.75 5.18
N ILE A 43 10.53 -5.08 3.91
CA ILE A 43 10.46 -4.13 2.79
C ILE A 43 9.48 -4.60 1.72
N TYR A 44 8.93 -3.65 0.98
CA TYR A 44 8.15 -3.89 -0.24
C TYR A 44 9.07 -3.62 -1.43
N ASP A 45 9.78 -4.65 -1.86
CA ASP A 45 10.73 -4.51 -2.96
C ASP A 45 10.01 -4.37 -4.31
N ILE A 46 10.58 -3.57 -5.20
CA ILE A 46 10.02 -3.26 -6.51
C ILE A 46 11.12 -2.95 -7.52
N LYS A 47 11.06 -3.56 -8.69
CA LYS A 47 12.03 -3.38 -9.77
C LYS A 47 11.47 -2.45 -10.84
N PRO A 48 12.33 -1.77 -11.64
CA PRO A 48 11.87 -0.93 -12.74
C PRO A 48 10.88 -1.63 -13.69
N GLN A 49 11.04 -2.95 -13.90
CA GLN A 49 10.17 -3.74 -14.77
C GLN A 49 8.77 -3.94 -14.19
N ASP A 50 8.60 -3.87 -12.87
CA ASP A 50 7.29 -4.03 -12.22
C ASP A 50 6.40 -2.80 -12.43
N TYR A 51 6.97 -1.64 -12.77
CA TYR A 51 6.22 -0.44 -13.12
C TYR A 51 5.58 -0.51 -14.51
N VAL A 52 6.11 -1.34 -15.41
CA VAL A 52 5.62 -1.51 -16.78
C VAL A 52 4.13 -1.92 -16.81
N PRO A 53 3.70 -3.02 -16.17
CA PRO A 53 2.28 -3.38 -16.15
C PRO A 53 1.41 -2.37 -15.39
N TYR A 54 1.96 -1.66 -14.41
CA TYR A 54 1.27 -0.58 -13.69
C TYR A 54 0.97 0.60 -14.60
N LEU A 55 1.97 1.13 -15.32
CA LEU A 55 1.80 2.23 -16.27
C LEU A 55 0.78 1.88 -17.36
N CYS A 56 0.79 0.63 -17.82
CA CYS A 56 -0.18 0.13 -18.79
C CYS A 56 -1.60 -0.02 -18.24
N GLY A 57 -1.78 -0.06 -16.92
CA GLY A 57 -3.08 -0.07 -16.25
C GLY A 57 -3.70 1.31 -16.01
N LEU A 58 -2.91 2.38 -16.08
CA LEU A 58 -3.34 3.76 -15.81
C LEU A 58 -4.24 4.37 -16.90
N LYS A 59 -4.66 3.58 -17.90
CA LYS A 59 -5.55 3.98 -19.01
C LYS A 59 -4.99 5.12 -19.88
N TYR A 60 -3.66 5.27 -19.92
CA TYR A 60 -3.01 6.10 -20.93
C TYR A 60 -3.18 5.50 -22.32
N THR A 61 -3.22 6.36 -23.34
CA THR A 61 -3.12 5.94 -24.73
C THR A 61 -1.70 5.46 -25.03
N SER A 62 -1.55 4.55 -26.00
CA SER A 62 -0.24 4.05 -26.42
C SER A 62 0.72 5.17 -26.82
N LEU A 63 0.21 6.26 -27.40
CA LEU A 63 1.03 7.42 -27.77
C LEU A 63 1.62 8.13 -26.54
N GLN A 64 0.83 8.31 -25.48
CA GLN A 64 1.25 8.99 -24.24
C GLN A 64 2.38 8.24 -23.51
N VAL A 65 2.41 6.90 -23.59
CA VAL A 65 3.40 6.07 -22.89
C VAL A 65 4.47 5.48 -23.82
N SER A 66 4.38 5.71 -25.13
CA SER A 66 5.26 5.08 -26.14
C SER A 66 6.75 5.33 -25.94
N SER A 67 7.13 6.45 -25.32
CA SER A 67 8.51 6.79 -24.99
C SER A 67 9.07 6.00 -23.80
N ILE A 68 8.19 5.39 -22.99
CA ILE A 68 8.53 4.71 -21.74
C ILE A 68 8.27 3.20 -21.87
N VAL A 69 7.11 2.81 -22.42
CA VAL A 69 6.64 1.42 -22.44
C VAL A 69 5.74 1.12 -23.66
N LYS A 70 5.83 -0.11 -24.17
CA LYS A 70 4.90 -0.67 -25.16
C LYS A 70 3.87 -1.57 -24.49
N CYS A 71 2.71 -1.01 -24.16
CA CYS A 71 1.65 -1.75 -23.47
C CYS A 71 0.96 -2.84 -24.28
N SER A 72 1.17 -2.90 -25.60
CA SER A 72 0.67 -3.98 -26.45
C SER A 72 1.27 -5.36 -26.12
N GLU A 73 2.43 -5.39 -25.46
CA GLU A 73 3.18 -6.61 -25.19
C GLU A 73 3.05 -7.08 -23.73
N VAL A 74 2.35 -6.32 -22.88
CA VAL A 74 2.35 -6.50 -21.43
C VAL A 74 0.94 -6.50 -20.89
N LYS A 75 0.64 -7.46 -20.00
CA LYS A 75 -0.63 -7.50 -19.29
C LYS A 75 -0.65 -6.40 -18.22
N SER A 76 -1.59 -5.46 -18.33
CA SER A 76 -1.78 -4.40 -17.35
C SER A 76 -2.22 -4.92 -15.98
N ILE A 77 -1.89 -4.20 -14.92
CA ILE A 77 -2.43 -4.40 -13.56
C ILE A 77 -3.21 -3.17 -13.09
N PRO A 78 -4.17 -3.31 -12.16
CA PRO A 78 -4.78 -2.16 -11.49
C PRO A 78 -3.74 -1.31 -10.76
N GLU A 79 -4.02 -0.01 -10.60
CA GLU A 79 -3.13 0.96 -9.96
C GLU A 79 -2.72 0.53 -8.53
N ALA A 80 -3.67 0.01 -7.76
CA ALA A 80 -3.45 -0.43 -6.38
C ALA A 80 -2.74 -1.79 -6.26
N GLN A 81 -2.53 -2.50 -7.38
CA GLN A 81 -1.87 -3.81 -7.41
C GLN A 81 -0.34 -3.73 -7.43
N LEU A 82 0.24 -2.56 -7.72
CA LEU A 82 1.68 -2.33 -7.60
C LEU A 82 2.16 -2.68 -6.19
N ASN A 83 3.34 -3.29 -6.04
CA ASN A 83 3.91 -3.66 -4.74
C ASN A 83 4.42 -2.45 -3.94
N TYR A 84 3.55 -1.48 -3.72
CA TYR A 84 3.87 -0.20 -3.08
C TYR A 84 3.50 -0.27 -1.58
N PRO A 85 4.26 0.37 -0.66
CA PRO A 85 4.00 0.34 0.78
C PRO A 85 2.81 1.22 1.24
N SER A 86 1.82 1.39 0.38
CA SER A 86 0.53 2.00 0.69
C SER A 86 -0.53 1.48 -0.27
N PHE A 87 -1.79 1.79 0.03
CA PHE A 87 -2.93 1.53 -0.83
C PHE A 87 -3.64 2.86 -1.09
N SER A 88 -3.98 3.10 -2.36
CA SER A 88 -4.99 4.08 -2.72
C SER A 88 -5.93 3.45 -3.73
N LEU A 89 -7.23 3.54 -3.50
CA LEU A 89 -8.26 2.92 -4.33
C LEU A 89 -9.57 3.70 -4.27
N THR A 90 -10.40 3.51 -5.28
CA THR A 90 -11.76 4.04 -5.33
C THR A 90 -12.75 2.93 -5.64
N PHE A 91 -13.92 2.98 -5.00
CA PHE A 91 -15.04 2.11 -5.34
C PHE A 91 -15.89 2.67 -6.50
N ILE A 92 -15.58 3.87 -6.98
CA ILE A 92 -16.28 4.49 -8.11
C ILE A 92 -16.02 3.67 -9.38
N GLY A 93 -17.10 3.28 -10.06
CA GLY A 93 -17.02 2.51 -11.30
C GLY A 93 -16.54 1.08 -11.13
N GLN A 94 -16.39 0.60 -9.88
CA GLN A 94 -16.04 -0.78 -9.61
C GLN A 94 -17.30 -1.66 -9.69
N PRO A 95 -17.20 -2.88 -10.26
CA PRO A 95 -18.34 -3.78 -10.39
C PRO A 95 -18.74 -4.41 -9.05
N THR A 96 -17.84 -4.39 -8.06
CA THR A 96 -18.01 -5.02 -6.76
C THR A 96 -17.75 -4.01 -5.64
N ASN A 97 -18.38 -4.24 -4.49
CA ASN A 97 -18.08 -3.51 -3.25
C ASN A 97 -16.87 -4.10 -2.52
N SER A 98 -16.11 -5.01 -3.13
CA SER A 98 -14.95 -5.65 -2.51
C SER A 98 -13.83 -5.77 -3.54
N LEU A 99 -12.65 -5.26 -3.17
CA LEU A 99 -11.45 -5.23 -4.01
C LEU A 99 -10.33 -5.93 -3.26
N THR A 100 -9.62 -6.85 -3.92
CA THR A 100 -8.51 -7.59 -3.32
C THR A 100 -7.23 -7.33 -4.09
N TYR A 101 -6.16 -7.02 -3.35
CA TYR A 101 -4.84 -6.76 -3.89
C TYR A 101 -3.80 -7.62 -3.18
N THR A 102 -2.69 -7.87 -3.86
CA THR A 102 -1.57 -8.62 -3.30
C THR A 102 -0.42 -7.69 -2.97
N ARG A 103 0.34 -8.03 -1.93
CA ARG A 103 1.64 -7.46 -1.63
C ARG A 103 2.65 -8.56 -1.38
N THR A 104 3.87 -8.32 -1.82
CA THR A 104 5.04 -9.15 -1.52
C THR A 104 5.94 -8.36 -0.60
N VAL A 105 6.32 -8.97 0.52
CA VAL A 105 7.28 -8.40 1.46
C VAL A 105 8.51 -9.28 1.56
N THR A 106 9.67 -8.65 1.66
CA THR A 106 10.96 -9.31 1.86
C THR A 106 11.43 -9.07 3.29
N ASN A 107 11.80 -10.14 4.00
CA ASN A 107 12.42 -10.02 5.32
C ASN A 107 13.87 -9.56 5.17
N VAL A 108 14.17 -8.37 5.71
CA VAL A 108 15.52 -7.81 5.82
C VAL A 108 15.99 -7.67 7.26
N GLY A 109 15.16 -8.06 8.23
CA GLY A 109 15.52 -8.16 9.64
C GLY A 109 15.90 -9.59 10.04
N ASP A 110 15.69 -9.92 11.31
CA ASP A 110 16.12 -11.20 11.88
C ASP A 110 15.47 -12.43 11.19
N PRO A 111 16.22 -13.54 11.02
CA PRO A 111 15.67 -14.82 10.63
C PRO A 111 14.82 -15.43 11.76
N ASN A 112 13.95 -16.38 11.43
CA ASN A 112 13.00 -17.00 12.36
C ASN A 112 12.04 -15.99 13.03
N SER A 113 11.63 -14.97 12.28
CA SER A 113 10.71 -13.92 12.72
C SER A 113 9.27 -14.19 12.26
N SER A 114 8.30 -13.67 13.02
CA SER A 114 6.88 -13.77 12.71
C SER A 114 6.23 -12.40 12.80
N TYR A 115 5.51 -12.01 11.76
CA TYR A 115 4.82 -10.72 11.66
C TYR A 115 3.33 -10.96 11.57
N SER A 116 2.56 -10.32 12.45
CA SER A 116 1.09 -10.39 12.45
C SER A 116 0.50 -9.06 12.05
N ALA A 117 -0.43 -9.08 11.09
CA ALA A 117 -1.14 -7.90 10.63
C ALA A 117 -2.09 -7.38 11.72
N HIS A 118 -1.95 -6.11 12.09
CA HIS A 118 -2.91 -5.39 12.91
C HIS A 118 -3.73 -4.47 12.02
N ASN A 119 -4.99 -4.83 11.77
CA ASN A 119 -5.83 -4.11 10.81
C ASN A 119 -6.52 -2.92 11.48
N VAL A 120 -6.25 -1.72 10.97
CA VAL A 120 -7.04 -0.51 11.27
C VAL A 120 -7.84 -0.18 10.04
N SER A 121 -9.17 -0.29 10.15
CA SER A 121 -10.10 -0.05 9.06
C SER A 121 -10.45 1.44 8.95
N PRO A 122 -10.30 2.08 7.77
CA PRO A 122 -10.81 3.43 7.55
C PRO A 122 -12.34 3.50 7.72
N PRO A 123 -12.91 4.66 8.06
CA PRO A 123 -14.35 4.83 8.14
C PRO A 123 -15.07 4.36 6.87
N GLY A 124 -16.07 3.50 7.03
CA GLY A 124 -16.88 3.00 5.91
C GLY A 124 -16.26 1.85 5.10
N ILE A 125 -15.04 1.41 5.44
CA ILE A 125 -14.35 0.30 4.78
C ILE A 125 -14.00 -0.78 5.80
N GLU A 126 -14.16 -2.04 5.43
CA GLU A 126 -13.62 -3.19 6.16
C GLU A 126 -12.34 -3.67 5.47
N VAL A 127 -11.27 -3.86 6.24
CA VAL A 127 -9.98 -4.36 5.74
C VAL A 127 -9.68 -5.75 6.29
N ARG A 128 -9.47 -6.71 5.39
CA ARG A 128 -9.11 -8.09 5.72
C ARG A 128 -7.78 -8.47 5.10
N VAL A 129 -6.90 -9.07 5.90
CA VAL A 129 -5.55 -9.50 5.49
C VAL A 129 -5.42 -11.01 5.60
N VAL A 130 -4.91 -11.67 4.55
CA VAL A 130 -4.72 -13.13 4.49
C VAL A 130 -3.38 -13.49 3.83
N PRO A 131 -2.54 -14.34 4.42
CA PRO A 131 -2.62 -14.78 5.82
C PRO A 131 -2.45 -13.57 6.76
N ASN A 132 -3.02 -13.64 7.96
CA ASN A 132 -2.85 -12.57 8.95
C ASN A 132 -1.47 -12.62 9.63
N THR A 133 -0.70 -13.69 9.43
CA THR A 133 0.61 -13.91 10.03
C THR A 133 1.56 -14.46 8.98
N LEU A 134 2.73 -13.84 8.83
CA LEU A 134 3.83 -14.27 7.97
C LEU A 134 4.99 -14.74 8.84
N LYS A 135 5.56 -15.90 8.51
CA LYS A 135 6.65 -16.53 9.29
C LYS A 135 7.87 -16.72 8.41
N PHE A 136 8.92 -15.97 8.66
CA PHE A 136 10.16 -16.03 7.88
C PHE A 136 11.20 -16.87 8.59
N SER A 137 11.67 -17.95 7.96
CA SER A 137 12.74 -18.79 8.51
C SER A 137 14.14 -18.24 8.22
N GLU A 138 14.29 -17.45 7.16
CA GLU A 138 15.57 -16.99 6.64
C GLU A 138 15.51 -15.50 6.27
N LEU A 139 16.68 -14.86 6.24
CA LEU A 139 16.87 -13.51 5.71
C LEU A 139 16.63 -13.51 4.19
N ASN A 140 16.14 -12.39 3.65
CA ASN A 140 15.83 -12.15 2.24
C ASN A 140 14.76 -13.09 1.66
N ARG A 141 13.97 -13.73 2.51
CA ARG A 141 12.80 -14.50 2.06
C ARG A 141 11.64 -13.56 1.76
N GLU A 142 11.04 -13.80 0.60
CA GLU A 142 9.81 -13.15 0.18
C GLU A 142 8.59 -13.94 0.63
N MET A 143 7.56 -13.24 1.09
CA MET A 143 6.23 -13.82 1.30
C MET A 143 5.16 -12.88 0.78
N GLN A 144 4.04 -13.48 0.37
CA GLN A 144 2.90 -12.75 -0.15
C GLN A 144 1.74 -12.78 0.83
N TYR A 145 0.99 -11.68 0.86
CA TYR A 145 -0.30 -11.61 1.50
C TYR A 145 -1.29 -10.83 0.63
N TYR A 146 -2.57 -11.08 0.89
CA TYR A 146 -3.71 -10.51 0.20
C TYR A 146 -4.42 -9.57 1.15
N VAL A 147 -4.80 -8.40 0.64
CA VAL A 147 -5.59 -7.40 1.35
C VAL A 147 -6.88 -7.20 0.60
N THR A 148 -8.00 -7.47 1.27
CA THR A 148 -9.34 -7.24 0.76
C THR A 148 -9.92 -6.02 1.44
N PHE A 149 -10.36 -5.05 0.64
CA PHE A 149 -11.08 -3.85 1.06
C PHE A 149 -12.54 -4.01 0.67
N SER A 150 -13.44 -3.99 1.64
CA SER A 150 -14.88 -4.11 1.42
C SER A 150 -15.58 -2.84 1.86
N ARG A 151 -16.31 -2.19 0.94
CA ARG A 151 -17.12 -1.02 1.25
C ARG A 151 -18.34 -1.45 2.05
N LEU A 152 -18.53 -0.86 3.23
CA LEU A 152 -19.70 -1.09 4.06
C LEU A 152 -20.95 -0.50 3.40
N ALA A 153 -22.11 -1.13 3.61
CA ALA A 153 -23.38 -0.68 3.02
C ALA A 153 -23.77 0.75 3.44
N SER A 154 -23.28 1.22 4.60
CA SER A 154 -23.48 2.57 5.12
C SER A 154 -22.58 3.62 4.47
N ALA A 155 -21.54 3.23 3.73
CA ALA A 155 -20.58 4.15 3.16
C ALA A 155 -21.06 4.71 1.81
N PRO A 156 -20.78 5.99 1.49
CA PRO A 156 -21.13 6.59 0.20
C PRO A 156 -20.58 5.80 -1.00
N ASN A 157 -21.29 5.83 -2.14
CA ASN A 157 -20.85 5.16 -3.37
C ASN A 157 -19.56 5.76 -3.96
N ASN A 158 -19.18 6.98 -3.56
CA ASN A 158 -17.96 7.67 -3.98
C ASN A 158 -16.78 7.49 -3.00
N THR A 159 -16.82 6.48 -2.12
CA THR A 159 -15.74 6.23 -1.16
C THR A 159 -14.43 5.95 -1.89
N ALA A 160 -13.41 6.74 -1.56
CA ALA A 160 -12.02 6.57 -1.97
C ALA A 160 -11.14 6.61 -0.72
N ILE A 161 -10.06 5.84 -0.74
CA ILE A 161 -9.05 5.77 0.32
C ILE A 161 -7.65 5.80 -0.30
#